data_AF-U6MJ62-F1
#
_entry.id   AF-U6MJ62-F1
#
_cell.length_a   1.000
_cell.length_b   1.000
_cell.length_c   1.000
_cell.angle_alpha   90.00
_cell.angle_beta   90.00
_cell.angle_gamma   90.00
#
_symmetry.space_group_name_H-M   'P 1'
#
loop_
_entity.id
_entity.type
_entity.pdbx_description
1 polymer ?
#
loop_
_entity_poly.entity_id
_entity_poly.type
_entity_poly.pdbx_seq_one_letter_code
_entity_poly.pdbx_strand_id
1 'polypeptide(L)'
;MWVYEMTDDEFPLEGSLDELINTPTLKWIFVGGKGGVGKTTTSCAIATKLAEKRESVLLLSTDPAHNLSDALTQKFSSTPTLVKGFSNLYAMEIDSKPHEATEFNLNASKEANDFAKFLPEIIHAVPGIDEALSFAELMQ
;
A
#
# COMPACT_ATOMS: atom_id res chain seq x y z
N MET A 1 26.59 8.54 -45.49
CA MET A 1 26.51 7.86 -44.18
C MET A 1 25.64 8.73 -43.31
N TRP A 2 24.34 8.42 -43.28
CA TRP A 2 23.38 9.18 -42.47
C TRP A 2 23.49 8.68 -41.03
N VAL A 3 23.71 9.60 -40.09
CA VAL A 3 23.55 9.34 -38.66
C VAL A 3 22.06 9.46 -38.41
N TYR A 4 21.41 8.35 -38.07
CA TYR A 4 20.00 8.36 -37.68
C TYR A 4 19.95 8.88 -36.24
N GLU A 5 19.40 10.08 -36.05
CA GLU A 5 19.03 10.57 -34.71
C GLU A 5 17.79 9.77 -34.29
N MET A 6 17.97 8.80 -33.38
CA MET A 6 16.84 8.11 -32.77
C MET A 6 16.08 9.10 -31.89
N THR A 7 14.82 9.36 -32.22
CA THR A 7 13.88 10.08 -31.35
C THR A 7 13.31 9.10 -30.32
N ASP A 8 12.98 9.58 -29.11
CA ASP A 8 12.54 8.76 -27.95
C ASP A 8 11.33 7.82 -28.21
N ASP A 9 10.64 7.94 -29.35
CA ASP A 9 9.48 7.15 -29.76
C ASP A 9 9.79 5.77 -30.38
N GLU A 10 11.06 5.34 -30.49
CA GLU A 10 11.44 4.08 -31.17
C GLU A 10 11.72 2.88 -30.26
N PHE A 11 11.50 2.98 -28.94
CA PHE A 11 11.58 1.81 -28.07
C PHE A 11 10.22 1.10 -28.02
N PRO A 12 10.07 -0.11 -28.59
CA PRO A 12 8.84 -0.86 -28.45
C PRO A 12 8.59 -1.15 -26.98
N LEU A 13 7.47 -0.66 -26.44
CA LEU A 13 7.07 -0.95 -25.06
C LEU A 13 6.86 -2.45 -24.90
N GLU A 14 7.55 -3.04 -23.95
CA GLU A 14 7.40 -4.45 -23.64
C GLU A 14 6.07 -4.69 -22.90
N GLY A 15 5.33 -5.72 -23.30
CA GLY A 15 4.06 -6.12 -22.67
C GLY A 15 4.24 -6.96 -21.39
N SER A 16 5.29 -6.71 -20.61
CA SER A 16 5.64 -7.46 -19.39
C SER A 16 5.85 -6.52 -18.19
N LEU A 17 5.96 -7.10 -17.00
CA LEU A 17 6.32 -6.37 -15.78
C LEU A 17 7.82 -6.52 -15.45
N ASP A 18 8.63 -7.00 -16.39
CA ASP A 18 10.03 -7.35 -16.12
C ASP A 18 10.84 -6.14 -15.68
N GLU A 19 10.63 -4.97 -16.29
CA GLU A 19 11.28 -3.72 -15.88
C GLU A 19 10.95 -3.36 -14.42
N LEU A 20 9.69 -3.51 -14.02
CA LEU A 20 9.24 -3.24 -12.65
C LEU A 20 9.87 -4.21 -11.63
N ILE A 21 10.00 -5.49 -11.99
CA ILE A 21 10.62 -6.51 -11.12
C ILE A 21 12.13 -6.30 -11.01
N ASN A 22 12.80 -6.01 -12.12
CA ASN A 22 14.26 -5.97 -12.20
C ASN A 22 14.86 -4.61 -11.82
N THR A 23 14.09 -3.52 -11.77
CA THR A 23 14.58 -2.22 -11.32
C THR A 23 14.86 -2.24 -9.81
N PRO A 24 16.12 -2.17 -9.35
CA PRO A 24 16.47 -2.33 -7.94
C PRO A 24 16.19 -1.08 -7.11
N THR A 25 16.02 0.08 -7.75
CA THR A 25 15.81 1.37 -7.08
C THR A 25 14.37 1.59 -6.62
N LEU A 26 13.41 0.82 -7.15
CA LEU A 26 11.99 0.92 -6.76
C LEU A 26 11.80 0.37 -5.35
N LYS A 27 11.44 1.24 -4.40
CA LYS A 27 11.15 0.83 -3.00
C LYS A 27 9.67 0.67 -2.72
N TRP A 28 8.84 1.45 -3.41
CA TRP A 28 7.39 1.49 -3.23
C TRP A 28 6.70 1.22 -4.56
N ILE A 29 5.79 0.25 -4.57
CA ILE A 29 5.02 -0.13 -5.75
C ILE A 29 3.56 -0.14 -5.35
N PHE A 30 2.78 0.77 -5.94
CA PHE A 30 1.35 0.89 -5.67
C PHE A 30 0.55 0.20 -6.78
N VAL A 31 -0.40 -0.66 -6.38
CA VAL A 31 -1.31 -1.35 -7.31
C VAL A 31 -2.73 -0.82 -7.06
N GLY A 32 -3.26 -0.08 -8.03
CA GLY A 32 -4.58 0.55 -7.96
C GLY A 32 -5.51 0.11 -9.09
N GLY A 33 -6.80 0.46 -8.97
CA GLY A 33 -7.83 0.08 -9.95
C GLY A 33 -9.23 -0.06 -9.34
N LYS A 34 -10.24 -0.16 -10.21
CA LYS A 34 -11.66 -0.31 -9.80
C LYS A 34 -11.90 -1.58 -8.97
N GLY A 35 -13.05 -1.66 -8.29
CA GLY A 35 -13.48 -2.88 -7.60
C GLY A 35 -13.57 -4.07 -8.56
N GLY A 36 -13.13 -5.26 -8.13
CA GLY A 36 -13.29 -6.51 -8.89
C GLY A 36 -12.31 -6.76 -10.04
N VAL A 37 -11.33 -5.88 -10.31
CA VAL A 37 -10.37 -6.05 -11.43
C VAL A 37 -9.17 -6.97 -11.11
N GLY A 38 -9.14 -7.59 -9.93
CA GLY A 38 -8.07 -8.53 -9.55
C GLY A 38 -6.83 -7.89 -8.91
N LYS A 39 -6.94 -6.67 -8.34
CA LYS A 39 -5.81 -5.97 -7.69
C LYS A 39 -5.04 -6.84 -6.71
N THR A 40 -5.73 -7.48 -5.76
CA THR A 40 -5.12 -8.31 -4.72
C THR A 40 -4.33 -9.46 -5.34
N THR A 41 -4.91 -10.15 -6.33
CA THR A 41 -4.25 -11.24 -7.05
C THR A 41 -2.98 -10.75 -7.76
N THR A 42 -3.07 -9.62 -8.47
CA THR A 42 -1.92 -9.02 -9.17
C THR A 42 -0.84 -8.59 -8.18
N SER A 43 -1.19 -7.95 -7.05
CA SER A 43 -0.24 -7.57 -6.01
C SER A 43 0.47 -8.78 -5.40
N CYS A 44 -0.24 -9.88 -5.12
CA CYS A 44 0.36 -11.12 -4.66
C CYS A 44 1.36 -11.70 -5.68
N ALA A 45 1.00 -11.69 -6.96
CA ALA A 45 1.86 -12.17 -8.05
C ALA A 45 3.14 -11.33 -8.18
N ILE A 46 3.02 -10.00 -8.15
CA ILE A 46 4.15 -9.07 -8.16
C ILE A 46 5.04 -9.30 -6.94
N ALA A 47 4.47 -9.33 -5.74
CA ALA A 47 5.24 -9.51 -4.50
C ALA A 47 6.00 -10.83 -4.45
N THR A 48 5.36 -11.92 -4.92
CA THR A 48 6.00 -13.23 -5.08
C THR A 48 7.21 -13.16 -6.01
N LYS A 49 7.08 -12.46 -7.15
CA LYS A 49 8.19 -12.29 -8.09
C LYS A 49 9.30 -11.38 -7.58
N LEU A 50 8.96 -10.33 -6.83
CA LEU A 50 9.95 -9.49 -6.17
C LEU A 50 10.74 -10.26 -5.10
N ALA A 51 10.09 -11.17 -4.37
CA ALA A 51 10.74 -11.99 -3.34
C ALA A 51 11.83 -12.92 -3.92
N GLU A 52 11.73 -13.31 -5.20
CA GLU A 52 12.78 -14.08 -5.90
C GLU A 52 14.04 -13.23 -6.17
N LYS A 53 13.94 -11.90 -6.18
CA LYS A 53 14.99 -10.97 -6.64
C LYS A 53 15.49 -10.00 -5.57
N ARG A 54 14.76 -9.85 -4.47
CA ARG A 54 15.03 -8.84 -3.43
C ARG A 54 15.31 -9.51 -2.10
N GLU A 55 16.08 -8.83 -1.26
CA GLU A 55 16.42 -9.34 0.07
C GLU A 55 15.21 -9.40 1.01
N SER A 56 14.30 -8.43 0.91
CA SER A 56 13.08 -8.35 1.73
C SER A 56 11.96 -7.64 0.97
N VAL A 57 10.74 -8.15 1.08
CA VAL A 57 9.54 -7.61 0.44
C VAL A 57 8.40 -7.59 1.45
N LEU A 58 7.70 -6.46 1.53
CA LEU A 58 6.46 -6.31 2.29
C LEU A 58 5.29 -6.08 1.34
N LEU A 59 4.31 -6.97 1.38
CA LEU A 59 3.03 -6.84 0.70
C LEU A 59 1.99 -6.27 1.66
N LEU A 60 1.49 -5.08 1.34
CA LEU A 60 0.54 -4.37 2.18
C LEU A 60 -0.82 -4.24 1.49
N SER A 61 -1.88 -4.54 2.23
CA SER A 61 -3.25 -4.27 1.81
C SER A 61 -3.87 -3.18 2.68
N THR A 62 -4.41 -2.15 2.02
CA THR A 62 -5.30 -1.15 2.62
C THR A 62 -6.78 -1.45 2.31
N ASP A 63 -7.08 -2.59 1.68
CA ASP A 63 -8.45 -2.99 1.36
C ASP A 63 -9.18 -3.48 2.63
N PRO A 64 -10.30 -2.87 3.04
CA PRO A 64 -11.06 -3.28 4.22
C PRO A 64 -11.60 -4.72 4.15
N ALA A 65 -11.67 -5.32 2.96
CA ALA A 65 -12.30 -6.62 2.77
C ALA A 65 -11.43 -7.83 3.16
N HIS A 66 -10.23 -7.65 3.74
CA HIS A 66 -9.31 -8.73 4.14
C HIS A 66 -9.00 -9.76 3.03
N ASN A 67 -9.04 -9.30 1.77
CA ASN A 67 -8.88 -10.15 0.59
C ASN A 67 -7.48 -10.79 0.49
N LEU A 68 -6.47 -10.25 1.17
CA LEU A 68 -5.10 -10.75 1.12
C LEU A 68 -4.97 -12.07 1.89
N SER A 69 -5.64 -12.17 3.03
CA SER A 69 -5.67 -13.39 3.83
C SER A 69 -6.26 -14.58 3.06
N ASP A 70 -7.31 -14.33 2.28
CA ASP A 70 -7.94 -15.33 1.42
C ASP A 70 -7.03 -15.71 0.25
N ALA A 71 -6.43 -14.72 -0.42
CA ALA A 71 -5.57 -14.94 -1.58
C ALA A 71 -4.33 -15.80 -1.25
N LEU A 72 -3.79 -15.66 -0.04
CA LEU A 72 -2.61 -16.41 0.41
C LEU A 72 -2.97 -17.60 1.32
N THR A 73 -4.26 -17.83 1.61
CA THR A 73 -4.73 -18.90 2.52
C THR A 73 -4.01 -18.86 3.88
N GLN A 74 -3.75 -17.65 4.38
CA GLN A 74 -3.05 -17.39 5.62
C GLN A 74 -3.60 -16.09 6.22
N LYS A 75 -3.90 -16.08 7.52
CA LYS A 75 -4.40 -14.85 8.17
C LYS A 75 -3.27 -13.84 8.38
N PHE A 76 -3.55 -12.59 8.05
CA PHE A 76 -2.70 -11.44 8.32
C PHE A 76 -3.41 -10.43 9.24
N SER A 77 -2.65 -9.51 9.80
CA SER A 77 -3.13 -8.42 10.65
C SER A 77 -2.31 -7.16 10.34
N SER A 78 -2.45 -6.13 11.17
CA SER A 78 -1.64 -4.90 11.11
C SER A 78 -0.15 -5.13 11.42
N THR A 79 0.26 -6.32 11.84
CA THR A 79 1.66 -6.66 12.06
C THR A 79 2.25 -7.42 10.86
N PRO A 80 3.39 -6.97 10.29
CA PRO A 80 4.10 -7.71 9.24
C PRO A 80 4.35 -9.16 9.64
N THR A 81 3.79 -10.09 8.87
CA THR A 81 3.89 -11.53 9.14
C THR A 81 4.48 -12.25 7.93
N LEU A 82 5.43 -13.16 8.16
CA LEU A 82 6.07 -13.93 7.09
C LEU A 82 5.04 -14.81 6.37
N VAL A 83 5.03 -14.74 5.03
CA VAL A 83 4.16 -15.58 4.18
C VAL A 83 4.72 -17.00 4.11
N LYS A 84 3.87 -18.00 4.36
CA LYS A 84 4.25 -19.41 4.29
C LYS A 84 4.85 -19.75 2.93
N GLY A 85 6.00 -20.43 2.95
CA GLY A 85 6.73 -20.82 1.74
C GLY A 85 7.80 -19.83 1.28
N PHE A 86 7.91 -18.67 1.94
CA PHE A 86 8.93 -17.66 1.67
C PHE A 86 9.83 -17.45 2.88
N SER A 87 11.07 -16.99 2.65
CA SER A 87 12.01 -16.59 3.70
C SER A 87 12.09 -15.07 3.90
N ASN A 88 11.53 -14.31 2.96
CA ASN A 88 11.73 -12.86 2.84
C ASN A 88 10.50 -12.08 2.37
N LEU A 89 9.35 -12.75 2.18
CA LEU A 89 8.09 -12.10 1.82
C LEU A 89 7.20 -11.99 3.06
N TYR A 90 6.89 -10.77 3.44
CA TYR A 90 6.00 -10.44 4.54
C TYR A 90 4.70 -9.87 4.00
N ALA A 91 3.61 -10.09 4.72
CA ALA A 91 2.32 -9.50 4.41
C ALA A 91 1.67 -8.87 5.64
N MET A 92 0.92 -7.79 5.41
CA MET A 92 0.11 -7.12 6.43
C MET A 92 -1.17 -6.52 5.84
N GLU A 93 -2.20 -6.44 6.66
CA GLU A 93 -3.47 -5.80 6.36
C GLU A 93 -3.68 -4.66 7.36
N ILE A 94 -3.87 -3.45 6.87
CA ILE A 94 -4.25 -2.33 7.73
C ILE A 94 -5.75 -2.41 7.95
N ASP A 95 -6.15 -2.51 9.22
CA ASP A 95 -7.55 -2.45 9.62
C ASP A 95 -7.90 -0.98 9.82
N SER A 96 -8.62 -0.37 8.88
CA SER A 96 -9.09 1.02 8.96
C SER A 96 -10.18 1.23 10.02
N LYS A 97 -10.30 0.33 11.01
CA LYS A 97 -11.09 0.64 12.19
C LYS A 97 -10.57 1.99 12.69
N PRO A 98 -11.47 2.95 12.95
CA PRO A 98 -11.06 4.20 13.54
C PRO A 98 -10.38 3.84 14.85
N HIS A 99 -9.04 3.82 14.82
CA HIS A 99 -8.26 3.99 16.02
C HIS A 99 -8.84 5.27 16.60
N GLU A 100 -9.50 5.12 17.76
CA GLU A 100 -10.10 6.21 18.54
C GLU A 100 -9.21 7.42 18.33
N ALA A 101 -9.73 8.37 17.54
CA ALA A 101 -8.94 9.42 16.92
C ALA A 101 -7.98 9.93 17.98
N THR A 102 -6.68 9.78 17.70
CA THR A 102 -5.57 10.25 18.55
C THR A 102 -6.10 11.37 19.43
N GLU A 103 -6.27 11.12 20.74
CA GLU A 103 -6.76 12.15 21.64
C GLU A 103 -5.80 13.33 21.49
N PHE A 104 -6.20 14.31 20.69
CA PHE A 104 -5.45 15.54 20.49
C PHE A 104 -5.56 16.25 21.82
N ASN A 105 -4.60 15.96 22.71
CA ASN A 105 -4.53 16.54 24.04
C ASN A 105 -4.01 17.98 23.90
N LEU A 106 -4.83 18.79 23.25
CA LEU A 106 -4.67 20.23 23.17
C LEU A 106 -5.09 20.74 24.55
N ASN A 107 -4.12 21.24 25.31
CA ASN A 107 -4.37 22.07 26.50
C ASN A 107 -5.04 23.38 26.05
N ALA A 108 -6.28 23.30 25.61
CA ALA A 108 -7.02 24.37 24.98
C ALA A 108 -8.31 24.67 25.75
N SER A 109 -8.80 25.90 25.62
CA SER A 109 -9.99 26.41 26.30
C SER A 109 -11.22 25.51 26.08
N LYS A 110 -12.25 25.64 26.93
CA LYS A 110 -13.50 24.87 26.84
C LYS A 110 -14.11 24.88 25.43
N GLU A 111 -14.08 26.01 24.71
CA GLU A 111 -14.57 26.09 23.33
C GLU A 111 -13.71 25.33 22.33
N ALA A 112 -12.37 25.35 22.49
CA ALA A 112 -11.46 24.59 21.63
C ALA A 112 -11.58 23.09 21.89
N ASN A 113 -11.92 22.69 23.12
CA ASN A 113 -12.15 21.30 23.50
C ASN A 113 -13.47 20.77 22.91
N ASP A 114 -14.52 21.60 22.84
CA ASP A 114 -15.76 21.24 22.14
C ASP A 114 -15.55 21.16 20.63
N PHE A 115 -14.78 22.06 20.02
CA PHE A 115 -14.39 21.93 18.61
C PHE A 115 -13.53 20.68 18.33
N ALA A 116 -12.61 20.35 19.24
CA ALA A 116 -11.78 19.15 19.13
C ALA A 116 -12.60 17.84 19.18
N LYS A 117 -13.75 17.81 19.86
CA LYS A 117 -14.66 16.66 19.87
C LYS A 117 -15.35 16.41 18.53
N PHE A 118 -15.55 17.44 17.70
CA PHE A 118 -16.14 17.31 16.36
C PHE A 118 -15.09 17.04 15.28
N LEU A 119 -13.80 17.23 15.60
CA LEU A 119 -12.70 17.06 14.66
C LEU A 119 -12.61 15.63 14.10
N PRO A 120 -12.79 14.54 14.88
CA PRO A 120 -12.81 13.17 14.34
C PRO A 120 -13.90 12.96 13.29
N GLU A 121 -15.12 13.45 13.53
CA GLU A 121 -16.22 13.34 12.57
C GLU A 121 -15.93 14.11 11.28
N ILE A 122 -15.33 15.31 11.38
CA ILE A 122 -14.91 16.09 10.22
C ILE A 122 -13.79 15.39 9.46
N ILE A 123 -12.79 14.86 10.17
CA ILE A 123 -11.64 14.15 9.60
C ILE A 123 -12.14 12.92 8.83
N HIS A 124 -12.95 12.06 9.44
CA HIS A 124 -13.52 10.87 8.78
C HIS A 124 -14.50 11.19 7.64
N ALA A 125 -15.07 12.40 7.59
CA ALA A 125 -15.91 12.84 6.48
C ALA A 125 -15.09 13.27 5.24
N VAL A 126 -13.77 13.47 5.37
CA VAL A 126 -12.90 13.81 4.24
C VAL A 126 -12.61 12.55 3.42
N PRO A 127 -13.02 12.49 2.14
CA PRO A 127 -12.67 11.37 1.27
C PRO A 127 -11.15 11.22 1.15
N GLY A 128 -10.62 10.02 1.36
CA GLY A 128 -9.18 9.75 1.23
C GLY A 128 -8.38 9.84 2.53
N ILE A 129 -9.03 10.18 3.66
CA ILE A 129 -8.34 10.37 4.95
C ILE A 129 -7.85 9.06 5.55
N ASP A 130 -8.61 7.98 5.40
CA ASP A 130 -8.28 6.68 5.96
C ASP A 130 -7.02 6.12 5.26
N GLU A 131 -6.90 6.34 3.95
CA GLU A 131 -5.71 6.00 3.17
C GLU A 131 -4.49 6.84 3.58
N ALA A 132 -4.69 8.15 3.82
CA ALA A 132 -3.61 9.05 4.24
C ALA A 132 -3.09 8.71 5.65
N LEU A 133 -3.98 8.39 6.59
CA LEU A 133 -3.61 7.96 7.94
C LEU A 133 -2.93 6.59 7.91
N SER A 134 -3.46 5.64 7.14
CA SER A 134 -2.82 4.33 6.93
C SER A 134 -1.39 4.48 6.39
N PHE A 135 -1.16 5.42 5.47
CA PHE A 135 0.17 5.73 4.96
C PHE A 135 1.07 6.37 6.03
N ALA A 136 0.52 7.26 6.86
CA ALA A 136 1.27 7.91 7.93
C ALA A 136 1.73 6.91 9.01
N GLU A 137 0.89 5.94 9.38
CA GLU A 137 1.26 4.87 10.32
C GLU A 137 2.41 4.00 9.79
N LEU A 138 2.47 3.76 8.47
CA LEU A 138 3.53 2.96 7.85
C LEU A 138 4.90 3.65 7.78
N MET A 139 4.93 4.98 7.90
CA MET A 139 6.14 5.78 7.76
C MET A 139 6.82 6.10 9.11
N GLN A 140 6.27 5.60 10.23
CA GLN A 140 6.84 5.73 11.57
C GLN A 140 7.78 4.58 11.90
#